data_AF-A0A378LS32-F1
#
_entry.id   AF-A0A378LS32-F1
#
_cell.length_a   1.000
_cell.length_b   1.000
_cell.length_c   1.000
_cell.angle_alpha   90.00
_cell.angle_beta   90.00
_cell.angle_gamma   90.00
#
_symmetry.space_group_name_H-M   'P 1'
#
loop_
_entity.id
_entity.type
_entity.pdbx_description
1 polymer ?
#
loop_
_entity_poly.entity_id
_entity_poly.type
_entity_poly.pdbx_seq_one_letter_code
_entity_poly.pdbx_strand_id
1 'polypeptide(L)'
;MKTVIKSVYLIAALSLPVLTSHADNTGLNDNNASTDNTNTPTSNTNPTDNTNSTGNMNTNSNTNSMGNNNSSNTNSTSNTSSSTTNNSTTSFLGDYQCQRMDSSNNNVTNSLNVSKSGDTYTLQWENSNGDPILYGTGVMHPNMTNVVASSFWDPRKPDNIGIQMIEIKPDGSLQSNWIVQSDNQLGSETCTRNK
;
A
#
# COMPACT_ATOMS: atom_id res chain seq x y z
N MET A 1 37.24 11.76 -42.65
CA MET A 1 36.10 10.89 -43.05
C MET A 1 34.90 11.30 -42.21
N LYS A 2 33.69 11.36 -42.76
CA LYS A 2 32.47 11.70 -41.98
C LYS A 2 31.70 10.42 -41.68
N THR A 3 31.57 10.08 -40.40
CA THR A 3 30.77 8.92 -39.95
C THR A 3 29.31 9.35 -39.81
N VAL A 4 28.40 8.68 -40.50
CA VAL A 4 26.96 8.93 -40.41
C VAL A 4 26.34 7.86 -39.51
N ILE A 5 25.89 8.26 -38.33
CA ILE A 5 25.14 7.39 -37.42
C ILE A 5 23.71 7.30 -37.94
N LYS A 6 23.24 6.08 -38.22
CA LYS A 6 21.85 5.81 -38.59
C LYS A 6 21.03 5.51 -37.34
N SER A 7 20.12 6.40 -36.97
CA SER A 7 19.15 6.15 -35.90
C SER A 7 18.18 5.05 -36.33
N VAL A 8 18.10 3.97 -35.56
CA VAL A 8 17.09 2.91 -35.72
C VAL A 8 15.93 3.22 -34.77
N TYR A 9 14.76 3.50 -35.33
CA TYR A 9 13.54 3.66 -34.54
C TYR A 9 12.86 2.30 -34.34
N LEU A 10 12.79 1.83 -33.10
CA LEU A 10 12.04 0.63 -32.75
C LEU A 10 10.59 1.03 -32.42
N ILE A 11 9.64 0.74 -33.31
CA ILE A 11 8.21 0.96 -33.05
C ILE A 11 7.64 -0.32 -32.43
N ALA A 12 7.49 -0.33 -31.11
CA ALA A 12 6.78 -1.39 -30.40
C ALA A 12 5.27 -1.14 -30.46
N ALA A 13 4.54 -1.95 -31.23
CA ALA A 13 3.08 -1.91 -31.27
C ALA A 13 2.50 -2.75 -30.12
N LEU A 14 2.03 -2.08 -29.05
CA LEU A 14 1.23 -2.75 -28.01
C LEU A 14 -0.20 -2.98 -28.52
N SER A 15 -0.50 -4.19 -28.96
CA SER A 15 -1.88 -4.65 -29.16
C SER A 15 -2.50 -5.03 -27.81
N LEU A 16 -3.42 -4.21 -27.30
CA LEU A 16 -4.21 -4.51 -26.10
C LEU A 16 -5.22 -5.64 -26.42
N PRO A 17 -5.28 -6.73 -25.63
CA PRO A 17 -6.36 -7.71 -25.75
C PRO A 17 -7.67 -7.12 -25.24
N VAL A 18 -8.74 -7.26 -26.02
CA VAL A 18 -10.09 -6.86 -25.62
C VAL A 18 -10.64 -7.89 -24.63
N LEU A 19 -10.90 -7.47 -23.39
CA LEU A 19 -11.57 -8.29 -22.40
C LEU A 19 -13.07 -8.35 -22.69
N THR A 20 -13.58 -9.51 -23.11
CA THR A 20 -15.03 -9.78 -23.18
C THR A 20 -15.54 -10.18 -21.80
N SER A 21 -16.31 -9.31 -21.15
CA SER A 21 -16.99 -9.65 -19.89
C SER A 21 -18.23 -10.51 -20.14
N HIS A 22 -18.21 -11.77 -19.69
CA HIS A 22 -19.43 -12.54 -19.51
C HIS A 22 -20.14 -12.09 -18.23
N ALA A 23 -21.32 -11.50 -18.37
CA ALA A 23 -22.24 -11.33 -17.26
C ALA A 23 -23.04 -12.64 -17.09
N ASP A 24 -22.76 -13.40 -16.03
CA ASP A 24 -23.66 -14.46 -15.59
C ASP A 24 -24.81 -13.82 -14.80
N ASN A 25 -26.04 -14.24 -15.09
CA ASN A 25 -27.26 -13.58 -14.66
C ASN A 25 -28.23 -14.59 -14.03
N THR A 26 -27.81 -15.19 -12.91
CA THR A 26 -28.67 -16.05 -12.09
C THR A 26 -29.59 -15.17 -11.24
N GLY A 27 -30.84 -15.03 -11.70
CA GLY A 27 -31.87 -14.26 -11.03
C GLY A 27 -32.35 -14.85 -9.70
N LEU A 28 -33.09 -14.01 -8.97
CA LEU A 28 -33.70 -14.26 -7.66
C LEU A 28 -34.65 -15.47 -7.66
N ASN A 29 -34.80 -16.12 -6.49
CA ASN A 29 -36.13 -16.48 -6.01
C ASN A 29 -36.18 -16.53 -4.47
N ASP A 30 -37.28 -16.03 -3.90
CA ASP A 30 -37.48 -15.84 -2.46
C ASP A 30 -38.32 -16.96 -1.79
N ASN A 31 -38.17 -17.08 -0.47
CA ASN A 31 -39.15 -17.55 0.52
C ASN A 31 -39.85 -18.93 0.36
N ASN A 32 -39.68 -19.83 1.35
CA ASN A 32 -40.58 -19.97 2.52
C ASN A 32 -40.37 -21.34 3.24
N ALA A 33 -40.79 -21.43 4.50
CA ALA A 33 -40.53 -22.54 5.41
C ALA A 33 -41.47 -23.76 5.27
N SER A 34 -40.99 -24.94 5.69
CA SER A 34 -41.80 -25.86 6.51
C SER A 34 -40.90 -26.83 7.31
N THR A 35 -41.42 -27.28 8.44
CA THR A 35 -40.83 -28.24 9.39
C THR A 35 -40.80 -29.68 8.86
N ASP A 36 -39.84 -30.49 9.31
CA ASP A 36 -40.24 -31.72 10.03
C ASP A 36 -39.18 -32.24 11.02
N ASN A 37 -39.62 -33.09 11.95
CA ASN A 37 -38.96 -33.37 13.22
C ASN A 37 -38.95 -34.88 13.56
N THR A 38 -37.77 -35.46 13.82
CA THR A 38 -37.68 -36.82 14.40
C THR A 38 -36.58 -36.93 15.47
N ASN A 39 -37.00 -36.94 16.75
CA ASN A 39 -36.24 -37.53 17.86
C ASN A 39 -36.14 -39.07 17.64
N THR A 40 -35.35 -39.92 18.33
CA THR A 40 -34.95 -40.07 19.76
C THR A 40 -33.97 -41.29 19.84
N PRO A 41 -33.50 -41.89 20.98
CA PRO A 41 -33.08 -41.39 22.30
C PRO A 41 -31.75 -41.98 22.89
N THR A 42 -31.19 -41.34 23.93
CA THR A 42 -30.42 -41.90 25.11
C THR A 42 -29.08 -42.67 24.90
N SER A 43 -28.12 -42.71 25.84
CA SER A 43 -28.02 -42.34 27.29
C SER A 43 -26.72 -41.53 27.56
N ASN A 44 -26.52 -40.69 28.59
CA ASN A 44 -27.04 -40.46 29.95
C ASN A 44 -26.30 -41.18 31.11
N THR A 45 -25.40 -40.45 31.80
CA THR A 45 -25.07 -40.61 33.24
C THR A 45 -24.55 -39.29 33.85
N ASN A 46 -25.18 -38.88 34.95
CA ASN A 46 -24.84 -37.78 35.89
C ASN A 46 -24.51 -38.46 37.26
N PRO A 47 -24.38 -37.82 38.47
CA PRO A 47 -24.40 -36.39 38.86
C PRO A 47 -23.40 -35.96 39.99
N THR A 48 -23.71 -34.81 40.63
CA THR A 48 -23.43 -34.33 42.02
C THR A 48 -22.04 -33.73 42.37
N ASP A 49 -21.89 -32.69 43.23
CA ASP A 49 -22.86 -31.72 43.83
C ASP A 49 -22.17 -30.40 44.33
N ASN A 50 -22.97 -29.42 44.79
CA ASN A 50 -22.84 -28.41 45.89
C ASN A 50 -21.46 -27.90 46.41
N THR A 51 -21.28 -26.70 47.00
CA THR A 51 -22.18 -25.86 47.84
C THR A 51 -21.75 -24.38 47.97
N ASN A 52 -22.70 -23.51 48.35
CA ASN A 52 -22.61 -22.13 48.89
C ASN A 52 -21.33 -21.63 49.63
N SER A 53 -21.02 -20.33 49.48
CA SER A 53 -20.90 -19.39 50.63
C SER A 53 -20.91 -17.88 50.24
N THR A 54 -22.03 -17.23 50.54
CA THR A 54 -22.25 -15.97 51.29
C THR A 54 -21.14 -14.91 51.53
N GLY A 55 -21.51 -13.64 51.30
CA GLY A 55 -20.91 -12.44 51.92
C GLY A 55 -20.66 -11.26 50.95
N ASN A 56 -21.05 -10.00 51.17
CA ASN A 56 -22.27 -9.32 51.66
C ASN A 56 -21.89 -7.86 52.02
N MET A 57 -22.56 -6.84 51.44
CA MET A 57 -22.49 -5.39 51.80
C MET A 57 -21.09 -4.70 51.62
N ASN A 58 -20.93 -3.38 51.52
CA ASN A 58 -21.86 -2.26 51.75
C ASN A 58 -21.63 -1.05 50.81
N THR A 59 -22.59 -0.13 50.84
CA THR A 59 -22.80 1.06 49.99
C THR A 59 -22.16 2.39 50.46
N ASN A 60 -21.85 3.24 49.47
CA ASN A 60 -22.17 4.70 49.40
C ASN A 60 -21.35 5.76 50.19
N SER A 61 -21.36 6.98 49.61
CA SER A 61 -21.19 8.32 50.21
C SER A 61 -19.83 9.05 50.09
N ASN A 62 -19.72 9.85 49.03
CA ASN A 62 -19.72 11.33 49.08
C ASN A 62 -18.71 12.08 49.98
N THR A 63 -17.95 13.02 49.39
CA THR A 63 -17.66 14.32 50.03
C THR A 63 -17.21 15.36 49.00
N ASN A 64 -18.10 16.31 48.67
CA ASN A 64 -17.69 17.62 48.18
C ASN A 64 -17.06 18.42 49.33
N SER A 65 -15.98 19.15 49.06
CA SER A 65 -15.59 20.31 49.87
C SER A 65 -15.01 21.41 48.98
N MET A 66 -15.37 22.65 49.27
CA MET A 66 -15.10 23.81 48.42
C MET A 66 -13.68 24.36 48.61
N GLY A 67 -13.04 24.75 47.51
CA GLY A 67 -11.81 25.54 47.49
C GLY A 67 -11.88 26.61 46.41
N ASN A 68 -12.46 27.76 46.73
CA ASN A 68 -12.60 28.89 45.81
C ASN A 68 -11.35 29.79 45.85
N ASN A 69 -10.73 30.08 44.70
CA ASN A 69 -10.05 31.36 44.49
C ASN A 69 -9.73 31.68 43.01
N ASN A 70 -10.65 32.43 42.41
CA ASN A 70 -10.41 33.71 41.71
C ASN A 70 -9.35 33.84 40.57
N SER A 71 -9.86 34.34 39.43
CA SER A 71 -9.21 35.21 38.44
C SER A 71 -7.97 34.71 37.66
N SER A 72 -8.18 34.44 36.37
CA SER A 72 -7.81 35.42 35.32
C SER A 72 -8.54 35.15 34.01
N ASN A 73 -9.10 36.21 33.44
CA ASN A 73 -9.87 36.20 32.19
C ASN A 73 -8.93 36.35 30.99
N THR A 74 -8.86 35.35 30.12
CA THR A 74 -8.20 35.47 28.81
C THR A 74 -9.09 34.86 27.73
N ASN A 75 -9.88 35.72 27.10
CA ASN A 75 -10.77 35.37 26.02
C ASN A 75 -9.97 35.15 24.73
N SER A 76 -9.42 33.95 24.55
CA SER A 76 -8.72 33.55 23.33
C SER A 76 -9.67 32.77 22.44
N THR A 77 -10.28 33.47 21.47
CA THR A 77 -11.07 32.85 20.40
C THR A 77 -10.17 31.97 19.55
N SER A 78 -10.04 30.70 19.93
CA SER A 78 -9.41 29.68 19.09
C SER A 78 -10.34 29.43 17.90
N ASN A 79 -10.09 30.17 16.81
CA ASN A 79 -10.58 29.78 15.50
C ASN A 79 -10.04 28.38 15.25
N THR A 80 -10.92 27.39 15.38
CA THR A 80 -10.70 26.04 14.85
C THR A 80 -10.73 26.18 13.33
N SER A 81 -9.62 26.68 12.79
CA SER A 81 -9.26 26.50 11.39
C SER A 81 -9.21 25.00 11.19
N SER A 82 -10.31 24.45 10.68
CA SER A 82 -10.32 23.13 10.10
C SER A 82 -9.28 23.16 8.99
N SER A 83 -8.08 22.67 9.30
CA SER A 83 -7.12 22.29 8.29
C SER A 83 -7.79 21.16 7.53
N THR A 84 -8.53 21.52 6.47
CA THR A 84 -8.76 20.64 5.36
C THR A 84 -7.38 20.17 4.95
N THR A 85 -7.05 18.95 5.38
CA THR A 85 -5.90 18.21 4.87
C THR A 85 -6.22 17.97 3.41
N ASN A 86 -5.92 18.98 2.58
CA ASN A 86 -5.87 18.85 1.16
C ASN A 86 -4.93 17.69 0.94
N ASN A 87 -5.48 16.55 0.53
CA ASN A 87 -4.73 15.40 0.06
C ASN A 87 -4.15 15.77 -1.32
N SER A 88 -3.33 16.82 -1.31
CA SER A 88 -2.46 17.25 -2.37
C SER A 88 -1.53 16.07 -2.58
N THR A 89 -1.82 15.30 -3.62
CA THR A 89 -0.98 14.21 -4.08
C THR A 89 0.45 14.69 -4.08
N THR A 90 1.24 14.21 -3.13
CA THR A 90 2.65 14.56 -3.02
C THR A 90 3.29 14.05 -4.29
N SER A 91 3.61 14.98 -5.19
CA SER A 91 4.28 14.67 -6.46
C SER A 91 5.52 13.84 -6.13
N PHE A 92 5.46 12.53 -6.39
CA PHE A 92 6.54 11.57 -6.09
C PHE A 92 7.70 11.66 -7.10
N LEU A 93 7.70 12.72 -7.91
CA LEU A 93 8.79 13.10 -8.81
C LEU A 93 9.99 13.61 -8.01
N GLY A 94 11.16 13.54 -8.63
CA GLY A 94 12.44 13.98 -8.07
C GLY A 94 13.40 12.83 -7.82
N ASP A 95 14.45 13.12 -7.05
CA ASP A 95 15.56 12.22 -6.80
C ASP A 95 15.46 11.51 -5.45
N TYR A 96 15.90 10.25 -5.45
CA TYR A 96 15.74 9.32 -4.35
C TYR A 96 17.02 8.51 -4.13
N GLN A 97 17.27 8.13 -2.88
CA GLN A 97 18.23 7.09 -2.53
C GLN A 97 17.46 5.82 -2.14
N CYS A 98 17.59 4.77 -2.95
CA CYS A 98 16.92 3.49 -2.79
C CYS A 98 17.86 2.41 -2.22
N GLN A 99 17.32 1.57 -1.34
CA GLN A 99 17.93 0.31 -0.92
C GLN A 99 17.09 -0.83 -1.51
N ARG A 100 17.66 -1.63 -2.42
CA ARG A 100 17.06 -2.84 -2.98
C ARG A 100 17.56 -4.06 -2.24
N MET A 101 16.65 -4.91 -1.79
CA MET A 101 16.96 -6.17 -1.12
C MET A 101 16.33 -7.33 -1.87
N ASP A 102 17.14 -8.33 -2.23
CA ASP A 102 16.65 -9.56 -2.87
C ASP A 102 16.22 -10.63 -1.86
N SER A 103 15.68 -11.75 -2.35
CA SER A 103 15.28 -12.92 -1.56
C SER A 103 16.42 -13.59 -0.77
N SER A 104 17.68 -13.25 -1.05
CA SER A 104 18.87 -13.73 -0.33
C SER A 104 19.37 -12.71 0.71
N ASN A 105 18.66 -11.60 0.89
CA ASN A 105 19.02 -10.45 1.74
C ASN A 105 20.28 -9.70 1.27
N ASN A 106 20.67 -9.81 0.00
CA ASN A 106 21.68 -8.94 -0.58
C ASN A 106 21.09 -7.53 -0.72
N ASN A 107 21.69 -6.54 -0.05
CA ASN A 107 21.26 -5.14 -0.13
C ASN A 107 22.16 -4.34 -1.08
N VAL A 108 21.56 -3.61 -2.00
CA VAL A 108 22.24 -2.71 -2.95
C VAL A 108 21.62 -1.32 -2.88
N THR A 109 22.45 -0.32 -2.59
CA THR A 109 22.07 1.10 -2.60
C THR A 109 22.23 1.68 -4.00
N ASN A 110 21.16 2.24 -4.56
CA ASN A 110 21.14 2.89 -5.87
C ASN A 110 20.46 4.26 -5.78
N SER A 111 20.82 5.18 -6.67
CA SER A 111 20.05 6.40 -6.86
C SER A 111 18.86 6.12 -7.78
N LEU A 112 17.76 6.85 -7.62
CA LEU A 112 16.57 6.77 -8.49
C LEU A 112 16.11 8.18 -8.84
N ASN A 113 16.04 8.49 -10.13
CA ASN A 113 15.32 9.67 -10.63
C ASN A 113 13.91 9.26 -11.08
N VAL A 114 12.90 10.01 -10.64
CA VAL A 114 11.51 9.87 -11.09
C VAL A 114 11.06 11.14 -11.81
N SER A 115 10.69 10.99 -13.09
CA SER A 115 10.15 12.07 -13.93
C SER A 115 8.80 11.67 -14.54
N LYS A 116 8.04 12.64 -15.08
CA LYS A 116 6.72 12.42 -15.69
C LYS A 116 6.72 12.81 -17.17
N SER A 117 6.09 11.99 -18.01
CA SER A 117 5.90 12.24 -19.44
C SER A 117 4.47 11.86 -19.84
N GLY A 118 3.64 12.86 -20.14
CA GLY A 118 2.20 12.63 -20.34
C GLY A 118 1.56 11.99 -19.11
N ASP A 119 0.90 10.84 -19.28
CA ASP A 119 0.26 10.08 -18.21
C ASP A 119 1.17 9.01 -17.59
N THR A 120 2.41 8.86 -18.06
CA THR A 120 3.38 7.88 -17.56
C THR A 120 4.49 8.52 -16.74
N TYR A 121 5.16 7.70 -15.95
CA TYR A 121 6.32 8.05 -15.14
C TYR A 121 7.54 7.29 -15.66
N THR A 122 8.66 7.98 -15.80
CA THR A 122 9.96 7.37 -16.11
C THR A 122 10.73 7.22 -14.82
N LEU A 123 11.26 6.02 -14.58
CA LEU A 123 12.07 5.68 -13.42
C LEU A 123 13.46 5.26 -13.90
N GLN A 124 14.50 5.95 -13.47
CA GLN A 124 15.88 5.66 -13.86
C GLN A 124 16.70 5.38 -12.60
N TRP A 125 17.13 4.12 -12.43
CA TRP A 125 18.03 3.75 -11.35
C TRP A 125 19.48 3.85 -11.82
N GLU A 126 20.34 4.39 -10.96
CA GLU A 126 21.75 4.67 -11.25
C GLU A 126 22.67 4.08 -10.18
N ASN A 127 23.88 3.71 -10.60
CA ASN A 127 24.95 3.32 -9.68
C ASN A 127 25.60 4.56 -9.02
N SER A 128 26.62 4.32 -8.18
CA SER A 128 27.42 5.38 -7.52
C SER A 128 28.14 6.35 -8.46
N ASN A 129 28.25 6.03 -9.75
CA ASN A 129 28.92 6.85 -10.75
C ASN A 129 27.93 7.71 -11.58
N GLY A 130 26.62 7.50 -11.40
CA GLY A 130 25.58 8.07 -12.27
C GLY A 130 25.34 7.27 -13.55
N ASP A 131 25.89 6.06 -13.70
CA ASP A 131 25.56 5.20 -14.84
C ASP A 131 24.19 4.55 -14.63
N PRO A 132 23.28 4.57 -15.63
CA PRO A 132 21.99 3.92 -15.54
C PRO A 132 22.12 2.39 -15.49
N ILE A 133 21.50 1.78 -14.48
CA ILE A 133 21.53 0.33 -14.22
C ILE A 133 20.19 -0.36 -14.42
N LEU A 134 19.07 0.38 -14.30
CA LEU A 134 17.74 -0.07 -14.67
C LEU A 134 16.97 1.12 -15.25
N TYR A 135 16.15 0.84 -16.26
CA TYR A 135 15.16 1.78 -16.79
C TYR A 135 13.77 1.22 -16.59
N GLY A 136 12.84 2.04 -16.11
CA GLY A 136 11.45 1.66 -15.91
C GLY A 136 10.45 2.70 -16.39
N THR A 137 9.26 2.22 -16.71
CA THR A 137 8.10 3.04 -17.06
C THR A 137 6.93 2.58 -16.21
N GLY A 138 6.32 3.53 -15.51
CA GLY A 138 5.19 3.28 -14.62
C GLY A 138 3.96 4.10 -14.91
N VAL A 139 2.83 3.61 -14.40
CA VAL A 139 1.51 4.27 -14.43
C VAL A 139 0.93 4.30 -13.03
N MET A 140 0.28 5.41 -12.68
CA MET A 140 -0.42 5.57 -11.42
C MET A 140 -1.85 5.04 -11.55
N HIS A 141 -2.33 4.32 -10.54
CA HIS A 141 -3.71 3.80 -10.57
C HIS A 141 -4.73 4.95 -10.42
N PRO A 142 -5.77 5.04 -11.26
CA PRO A 142 -6.66 6.20 -11.31
C PRO A 142 -7.38 6.51 -9.99
N ASN A 143 -7.69 5.46 -9.20
CA ASN A 143 -8.36 5.59 -7.91
C ASN A 143 -7.42 5.39 -6.71
N MET A 144 -6.12 5.15 -6.92
CA MET A 144 -5.11 4.95 -5.87
C MET A 144 -3.87 5.76 -6.21
N THR A 145 -3.94 7.07 -5.94
CA THR A 145 -2.89 8.04 -6.28
C THR A 145 -1.60 7.88 -5.46
N ASN A 146 -1.60 6.97 -4.49
CA ASN A 146 -0.42 6.53 -3.73
C ASN A 146 0.20 5.24 -4.29
N VAL A 147 -0.28 4.68 -5.41
CA VAL A 147 0.23 3.42 -5.99
C VAL A 147 0.61 3.59 -7.46
N VAL A 148 1.82 3.15 -7.80
CA VAL A 148 2.38 3.14 -9.15
C VAL A 148 2.80 1.72 -9.51
N ALA A 149 2.30 1.21 -10.62
CA ALA A 149 2.77 -0.03 -11.23
C ALA A 149 3.83 0.31 -12.29
N SER A 150 5.02 -0.26 -12.21
CA SER A 150 6.12 -0.06 -13.16
C SER A 150 6.60 -1.37 -13.76
N SER A 151 6.94 -1.37 -15.05
CA SER A 151 7.91 -2.33 -15.59
C SER A 151 9.32 -1.74 -15.49
N PHE A 152 10.35 -2.59 -15.50
CA PHE A 152 11.75 -2.18 -15.59
C PHE A 152 12.63 -3.20 -16.33
N TRP A 153 13.80 -2.79 -16.80
CA TRP A 153 14.80 -3.66 -17.47
C TRP A 153 16.24 -3.16 -17.27
N ASP A 154 17.23 -4.05 -17.30
CA ASP A 154 18.67 -3.69 -17.24
C ASP A 154 19.24 -3.45 -18.65
N PRO A 155 19.77 -2.24 -18.97
CA PRO A 155 20.33 -1.93 -20.29
C PRO A 155 21.56 -2.76 -20.69
N ARG A 156 22.20 -3.45 -19.74
CA ARG A 156 23.38 -4.30 -19.95
C ARG A 156 23.01 -5.79 -20.02
N LYS A 157 21.78 -6.14 -19.65
CA LYS A 157 21.23 -7.51 -19.64
C LYS A 157 19.75 -7.45 -20.06
N PRO A 158 19.45 -7.32 -21.37
CA PRO A 158 18.09 -7.01 -21.84
C PRO A 158 17.05 -8.08 -21.50
N ASP A 159 17.46 -9.32 -21.21
CA ASP A 159 16.56 -10.39 -20.74
C ASP A 159 16.12 -10.22 -19.27
N ASN A 160 16.84 -9.39 -18.50
CA ASN A 160 16.51 -9.07 -17.11
C ASN A 160 15.43 -7.98 -17.08
N ILE A 161 14.19 -8.41 -17.27
CA ILE A 161 12.98 -7.59 -17.25
C ILE A 161 12.17 -7.93 -15.99
N GLY A 162 11.61 -6.91 -15.35
CA GLY A 162 10.83 -7.05 -14.13
C GLY A 162 9.62 -6.14 -14.03
N ILE A 163 8.82 -6.37 -12.99
CA ILE A 163 7.67 -5.56 -12.59
C ILE A 163 7.89 -5.12 -11.14
N GLN A 164 7.51 -3.89 -10.82
CA GLN A 164 7.62 -3.29 -9.50
C GLN A 164 6.34 -2.55 -9.12
N MET A 165 5.81 -2.85 -7.95
CA MET A 165 4.63 -2.18 -7.37
C MET A 165 5.10 -1.23 -6.27
N ILE A 166 4.93 0.07 -6.50
CA ILE A 166 5.45 1.14 -5.67
C ILE A 166 4.30 1.83 -4.92
N GLU A 167 4.41 1.85 -3.60
CA GLU A 167 3.57 2.63 -2.70
C GLU A 167 4.30 3.92 -2.30
N ILE A 168 3.65 5.06 -2.55
CA ILE A 168 4.10 6.39 -2.17
C ILE A 168 3.60 6.65 -0.75
N LYS A 169 4.51 6.84 0.19
CA LYS A 169 4.18 7.10 1.61
C LYS A 169 3.86 8.58 1.85
N PRO A 170 3.12 8.93 2.92
CA PRO A 170 2.78 10.31 3.24
C PRO A 170 3.97 11.25 3.46
N ASP A 171 5.13 10.72 3.85
CA ASP A 171 6.39 11.46 4.01
C ASP A 171 7.14 11.68 2.68
N GLY A 172 6.60 11.17 1.57
CA GLY A 172 7.20 11.23 0.23
C GLY A 172 8.23 10.14 -0.05
N SER A 173 8.50 9.24 0.90
CA SER A 173 9.30 8.03 0.66
C SER A 173 8.54 7.01 -0.20
N LEU A 174 9.28 6.08 -0.80
CA LEU A 174 8.71 4.99 -1.61
C LEU A 174 8.99 3.66 -0.90
N GLN A 175 7.99 2.78 -0.86
CA GLN A 175 8.17 1.36 -0.53
C GLN A 175 7.62 0.52 -1.66
N SER A 176 8.26 -0.60 -1.97
CA SER A 176 7.85 -1.41 -3.11
C SER A 176 8.31 -2.85 -3.00
N ASN A 177 7.61 -3.71 -3.74
CA ASN A 177 8.05 -5.07 -4.04
C ASN A 177 8.27 -5.20 -5.54
N TRP A 178 9.26 -5.99 -5.94
CA TRP A 178 9.61 -6.23 -7.33
C TRP A 178 9.81 -7.72 -7.62
N ILE A 179 9.61 -8.08 -8.88
CA ILE A 179 9.92 -9.40 -9.43
C ILE A 179 10.74 -9.22 -10.71
N VAL A 180 11.79 -10.03 -10.88
CA VAL A 180 12.46 -10.25 -12.16
C VAL A 180 11.90 -11.53 -12.79
N GLN A 181 11.54 -11.44 -14.07
CA GLN A 181 10.84 -12.54 -14.76
C GLN A 181 11.79 -13.65 -15.24
N SER A 182 13.04 -13.33 -15.55
CA SER A 182 14.00 -14.27 -16.13
C SER A 182 14.49 -15.36 -15.17
N ASP A 183 14.52 -15.07 -13.87
CA ASP A 183 15.03 -15.95 -12.81
C ASP A 183 14.03 -16.17 -11.67
N ASN A 184 12.83 -15.60 -11.76
CA ASN A 184 11.81 -15.53 -10.70
C ASN A 184 12.32 -14.91 -9.39
N GLN A 185 13.34 -14.04 -9.44
CA GLN A 185 13.84 -13.36 -8.26
C GLN A 185 12.78 -12.37 -7.74
N LEU A 186 12.46 -12.48 -6.46
CA LEU A 186 11.63 -11.54 -5.72
C LEU A 186 12.51 -10.66 -4.83
N GLY A 187 12.06 -9.44 -4.60
CA GLY A 187 12.69 -8.55 -3.63
C GLY A 187 11.83 -7.35 -3.27
N SER A 188 12.40 -6.50 -2.41
CA SER A 188 11.81 -5.24 -1.96
C SER A 188 12.73 -4.07 -2.26
N GLU A 189 12.17 -2.87 -2.30
CA GLU A 189 12.93 -1.62 -2.39
C GLU A 189 12.28 -0.55 -1.52
N THR A 190 13.10 0.13 -0.71
CA THR A 190 12.72 1.32 0.07
C THR A 190 13.55 2.50 -0.39
N CYS A 191 12.91 3.62 -0.72
CA CYS A 191 13.58 4.83 -1.20
C CYS A 191 13.26 6.05 -0.34
N THR A 192 14.30 6.73 0.12
CA THR A 192 14.20 8.02 0.80
C THR A 192 14.39 9.14 -0.21
N ARG A 193 13.53 10.16 -0.19
CA ARG A 193 13.65 11.34 -1.04
C ARG A 193 14.91 12.14 -0.66
N ASN A 194 15.69 12.54 -1.67
CA ASN A 194 16.81 13.46 -1.49
C ASN A 194 16.25 14.88 -1.22
N LYS A 195 16.89 15.62 -0.30
CA LYS A 195 16.46 16.96 0.12
C LYS A 195 16.98 18.06 -0.78
#